data_AF-A0A1I3UFN6-F1
#
_entry.id   AF-A0A1I3UFN6-F1
#
_cell.length_a   1.000
_cell.length_b   1.000
_cell.length_c   1.000
_cell.angle_alpha   90.00
_cell.angle_beta   90.00
_cell.angle_gamma   90.00
#
_symmetry.space_group_name_H-M   'P 1'
#
loop_
_entity.id
_entity.type
_entity.pdbx_description
1 polymer ?
#
loop_
_entity_poly.entity_id
_entity_poly.type
_entity_poly.pdbx_seq_one_letter_code
_entity_poly.pdbx_strand_id
1 'polypeptide(L)'
;MEQEYLSCVQEDFRSIKRTGEKAMQQLTLEELHFSPASESNSIAILVKHLSGNMLSRWTDFLTTDGEKPTRDRDAEFEGSYASREALMKDWEKGWQVVFDTIASLRPEDLLKTVTIRGENHTVIQAIQRQVIHYSYHIGQIVYLAKLVKNEDWQNLTIPKGKSREYLEEMRKKIEQKKIPQINGIQLDGKPPAIFDSPTTNSSPFSMGCFFLLKPYYSIFIKYSYCWEGNKIYFIECGINLLLNKKST
;
A
#
# COMPACT_ATOMS: atom_id res chain seq x y z
N MET A 1 -1.38 -18.85 13.09
CA MET A 1 -1.84 -18.22 11.83
C MET A 1 -2.07 -16.72 12.06
N GLU A 2 -2.65 -16.39 13.19
CA GLU A 2 -2.91 -15.07 13.78
C GLU A 2 -1.66 -14.20 13.89
N GLN A 3 -0.55 -14.73 14.41
CA GLN A 3 0.71 -13.99 14.50
C GLN A 3 1.29 -13.63 13.13
N GLU A 4 1.12 -14.52 12.15
CA GLU A 4 1.51 -14.25 10.77
C GLU A 4 0.65 -13.13 10.19
N TYR A 5 -0.67 -13.15 10.44
CA TYR A 5 -1.57 -12.07 10.01
C TYR A 5 -1.16 -10.71 10.57
N LEU A 6 -0.87 -10.62 11.88
CA LEU A 6 -0.39 -9.37 12.49
C LEU A 6 0.92 -8.88 11.85
N SER A 7 1.85 -9.81 11.57
CA SER A 7 3.11 -9.49 10.88
C SER A 7 2.86 -8.97 9.46
N CYS A 8 1.95 -9.59 8.71
CA CYS A 8 1.57 -9.16 7.36
C CYS A 8 0.96 -7.75 7.38
N VAL A 9 -0.02 -7.51 8.25
CA VAL A 9 -0.68 -6.20 8.39
C VAL A 9 0.33 -5.11 8.76
N GLN A 10 1.28 -5.42 9.63
CA GLN A 10 2.32 -4.46 10.01
C GLN A 10 3.19 -4.08 8.81
N GLU A 11 3.61 -5.04 7.97
CA GLU A 11 4.38 -4.74 6.77
C GLU A 11 3.54 -4.02 5.71
N ASP A 12 2.26 -4.39 5.56
CA ASP A 12 1.34 -3.72 4.64
C ASP A 12 1.21 -2.23 4.99
N PHE A 13 0.97 -1.88 6.26
CA PHE A 13 0.94 -0.48 6.69
C PHE A 13 2.27 0.24 6.47
N ARG A 14 3.41 -0.41 6.74
CA ARG A 14 4.74 0.17 6.44
C ARG A 14 4.92 0.42 4.95
N SER A 15 4.47 -0.50 4.10
CA SER A 15 4.55 -0.40 2.64
C SER A 15 3.66 0.73 2.10
N ILE A 16 2.42 0.81 2.61
CA ILE A 16 1.46 1.88 2.30
C ILE A 16 2.05 3.26 2.67
N LYS A 17 2.52 3.43 3.91
CA LYS A 17 3.18 4.67 4.38
C LYS A 17 4.36 5.06 3.49
N ARG A 18 5.28 4.11 3.27
CA ARG A 18 6.50 4.32 2.46
C ARG A 18 6.17 4.74 1.04
N THR A 19 5.12 4.19 0.45
CA THR A 19 4.67 4.55 -0.90
C THR A 19 4.16 5.99 -0.94
N GLY A 20 3.33 6.39 0.03
CA GLY A 20 2.85 7.77 0.17
C GLY A 20 4.01 8.76 0.34
N GLU A 21 4.97 8.45 1.21
CA GLU A 21 6.13 9.30 1.44
C GLU A 21 7.01 9.48 0.22
N LYS A 22 7.35 8.39 -0.49
CA LYS A 22 8.14 8.49 -1.72
C LYS A 22 7.45 9.35 -2.79
N ALA A 23 6.11 9.36 -2.84
CA ALA A 23 5.39 10.26 -3.71
C ALA A 23 5.51 11.72 -3.24
N MET A 24 5.26 12.00 -1.97
CA MET A 24 5.32 13.35 -1.39
C MET A 24 6.73 13.97 -1.37
N GLN A 25 7.78 13.13 -1.29
CA GLN A 25 9.18 13.55 -1.33
C GLN A 25 9.58 14.17 -2.67
N GLN A 26 8.90 13.81 -3.76
CA GLN A 26 9.21 14.37 -5.08
C GLN A 26 8.64 15.78 -5.25
N LEU A 27 7.66 16.19 -4.45
CA LEU A 27 6.92 17.44 -4.63
C LEU A 27 7.55 18.61 -3.86
N THR A 28 7.22 19.85 -4.19
CA THR A 28 7.41 21.05 -3.35
C THR A 28 6.23 21.22 -2.39
N LEU A 29 6.30 22.17 -1.45
CA LEU A 29 5.16 22.45 -0.57
C LEU A 29 3.94 22.97 -1.36
N GLU A 30 4.16 23.89 -2.29
CA GLU A 30 3.10 24.44 -3.16
C GLU A 30 2.43 23.33 -3.99
N GLU A 31 3.22 22.41 -4.54
CA GLU A 31 2.72 21.24 -5.27
C GLU A 31 1.92 20.28 -4.38
N LEU A 32 2.21 20.18 -3.08
CA LEU A 32 1.39 19.38 -2.15
C LEU A 32 0.02 20.02 -1.88
N HIS A 33 -0.10 21.34 -2.05
CA HIS A 33 -1.36 22.08 -1.93
C HIS A 33 -2.14 22.17 -3.24
N PHE A 34 -1.57 21.74 -4.36
CA PHE A 34 -2.27 21.69 -5.65
C PHE A 34 -3.51 20.80 -5.58
N SER A 35 -4.63 21.32 -6.11
CA SER A 35 -5.83 20.54 -6.38
C SER A 35 -6.27 20.71 -7.83
N PRO A 36 -6.54 19.62 -8.57
CA PRO A 36 -6.89 19.69 -9.99
C PRO A 36 -8.32 20.18 -10.26
N ALA A 37 -9.22 20.16 -9.26
CA ALA A 37 -10.61 20.58 -9.39
C ALA A 37 -11.22 20.93 -8.02
N SER A 38 -12.33 21.68 -8.00
CA SER A 38 -13.00 22.10 -6.75
C SER A 38 -13.43 20.93 -5.86
N GLU A 39 -13.87 19.83 -6.46
CA GLU A 39 -14.28 18.60 -5.74
C GLU A 39 -13.10 17.67 -5.41
N SER A 40 -11.87 18.04 -5.83
CA SER A 40 -10.68 17.24 -5.57
C SER A 40 -9.96 17.76 -4.32
N ASN A 41 -9.48 16.82 -3.52
CA ASN A 41 -8.60 17.15 -2.40
C ASN A 41 -7.15 17.28 -2.89
N SER A 42 -6.41 18.23 -2.34
CA SER A 42 -4.95 18.28 -2.47
C SER A 42 -4.29 17.20 -1.62
N ILE A 43 -3.01 16.91 -1.86
CA ILE A 43 -2.26 15.94 -1.06
C ILE A 43 -2.17 16.40 0.40
N ALA A 44 -2.01 17.70 0.64
CA ALA A 44 -2.07 18.28 1.97
C ALA A 44 -3.38 17.94 2.71
N ILE A 45 -4.53 18.11 2.06
CA ILE A 45 -5.82 17.74 2.66
C ILE A 45 -5.90 16.23 2.91
N LEU A 46 -5.44 15.39 1.98
CA LEU A 46 -5.40 13.94 2.16
C LEU A 46 -4.55 13.51 3.37
N VAL A 47 -3.41 14.18 3.62
CA VAL A 47 -2.57 13.95 4.81
C VAL A 47 -3.34 14.25 6.09
N LYS A 48 -4.02 15.41 6.14
CA LYS A 48 -4.83 15.81 7.30
C LYS A 48 -5.95 14.82 7.57
N HIS A 49 -6.67 14.41 6.53
CA HIS A 49 -7.72 13.41 6.62
C HIS A 49 -7.20 12.05 7.14
N LEU A 50 -6.08 11.58 6.59
CA LEU A 50 -5.47 10.33 7.05
C LEU A 50 -5.01 10.42 8.51
N SER A 51 -4.35 11.50 8.92
CA SER A 51 -3.94 11.71 10.31
C SER A 51 -5.14 11.72 11.27
N GLY A 52 -6.16 12.54 10.98
CA GLY A 52 -7.37 12.62 11.81
C GLY A 52 -8.14 11.31 11.89
N ASN A 53 -8.24 10.59 10.77
CA ASN A 53 -8.79 9.24 10.75
C ASN A 53 -7.96 8.27 11.62
N MET A 54 -6.64 8.26 11.49
CA MET A 54 -5.77 7.36 12.26
C MET A 54 -5.89 7.62 13.77
N LEU A 55 -5.82 8.88 14.17
CA LEU A 55 -5.99 9.27 15.57
C LEU A 55 -7.34 8.80 16.13
N SER A 56 -8.41 8.97 15.36
CA SER A 56 -9.73 8.54 15.84
C SER A 56 -9.86 7.02 15.89
N ARG A 57 -9.39 6.32 14.86
CA ARG A 57 -9.65 4.87 14.72
C ARG A 57 -8.76 4.02 15.61
N TRP A 58 -7.58 4.52 15.99
CA TRP A 58 -6.56 3.70 16.66
C TRP A 58 -6.24 4.12 18.10
N THR A 59 -6.52 5.37 18.52
CA THR A 59 -6.38 5.72 19.94
C THR A 59 -7.34 4.88 20.77
N ASP A 60 -6.86 4.29 21.87
CA ASP A 60 -7.67 3.47 22.79
C ASP A 60 -8.49 2.38 22.05
N PHE A 61 -7.85 1.75 21.05
CA PHE A 61 -8.49 0.90 20.03
C PHE A 61 -9.36 -0.23 20.58
N LEU A 62 -8.93 -0.89 21.66
CA LEU A 62 -9.65 -2.02 22.24
C LEU A 62 -10.68 -1.61 23.31
N THR A 63 -10.74 -0.33 23.68
CA THR A 63 -11.47 0.12 24.87
C THR A 63 -12.53 1.18 24.59
N THR A 64 -12.43 1.92 23.48
CA THR A 64 -13.36 3.01 23.16
C THR A 64 -13.72 3.02 21.68
N ASP A 65 -14.83 3.67 21.33
CA ASP A 65 -15.32 3.71 19.94
C ASP A 65 -14.30 4.37 18.99
N GLY A 66 -14.14 3.81 17.79
CA GLY A 66 -13.23 4.32 16.75
C GLY A 66 -13.63 5.67 16.15
N GLU A 67 -14.80 6.22 16.48
CA GLU A 67 -15.17 7.62 16.22
C GLU A 67 -15.02 8.42 17.52
N LYS A 68 -13.86 9.08 17.68
CA LYS A 68 -13.58 9.84 18.91
C LYS A 68 -14.37 11.15 18.91
N PRO A 69 -14.91 11.58 20.06
CA PRO A 69 -15.55 12.89 20.18
C PRO A 69 -14.63 14.06 19.81
N THR A 70 -13.32 13.86 19.89
CA THR A 70 -12.30 14.85 19.52
C THR A 70 -12.07 14.96 18.01
N ARG A 71 -12.68 14.09 17.19
CA ARG A 71 -12.54 14.13 15.74
C ARG A 71 -13.54 15.11 15.13
N ASP A 72 -13.00 16.17 14.54
CA ASP A 72 -13.74 17.05 13.65
C ASP A 72 -13.42 16.65 12.20
N ARG A 73 -14.34 15.89 11.59
CA ARG A 73 -14.15 15.39 10.23
C ARG A 73 -14.17 16.52 9.22
N ASP A 74 -15.04 17.51 9.38
CA ASP A 74 -15.21 18.53 8.34
C ASP A 74 -13.99 19.44 8.31
N ALA A 75 -13.42 19.75 9.49
CA ALA A 75 -12.15 20.44 9.58
C ALA A 75 -10.98 19.69 8.92
N GLU A 76 -11.02 18.36 8.75
CA GLU A 76 -9.98 17.60 8.03
C GLU A 76 -9.89 17.99 6.54
N PHE A 77 -10.97 18.55 5.97
CA PHE A 77 -11.07 18.92 4.56
C PHE A 77 -10.86 20.43 4.30
N GLU A 78 -10.48 21.17 5.34
CA GLU A 78 -10.28 22.61 5.28
C GLU A 78 -8.83 23.03 5.62
N GLY A 79 -8.44 24.22 5.12
CA GLY A 79 -7.19 24.88 5.45
C GLY A 79 -5.97 24.37 4.67
N SER A 80 -4.79 24.61 5.24
CA SER A 80 -3.50 24.27 4.62
C SER A 80 -2.42 24.01 5.69
N TYR A 81 -1.20 23.73 5.25
CA TYR A 81 -0.03 23.60 6.12
C TYR A 81 0.92 24.76 5.85
N ALA A 82 1.43 25.36 6.92
CA ALA A 82 2.39 26.46 6.82
C ALA A 82 3.77 26.01 6.31
N SER A 83 4.13 24.74 6.51
CA SER A 83 5.41 24.20 6.08
C SER A 83 5.35 22.70 5.80
N ARG A 84 6.36 22.17 5.10
CA ARG A 84 6.51 20.73 4.86
C ARG A 84 6.71 19.97 6.17
N GLU A 85 7.43 20.56 7.11
CA GLU A 85 7.69 19.98 8.43
C GLU A 85 6.40 19.86 9.23
N ALA A 86 5.50 20.85 9.16
CA ALA A 86 4.19 20.79 9.81
C ALA A 86 3.33 19.66 9.22
N LEU A 87 3.31 19.52 7.89
CA LEU A 87 2.61 18.44 7.19
C LEU A 87 3.17 17.06 7.58
N MET A 88 4.49 16.90 7.53
CA MET A 88 5.13 15.62 7.87
C MET A 88 5.00 15.29 9.36
N LYS A 89 4.98 16.29 10.24
CA LYS A 89 4.73 16.08 11.67
C LYS A 89 3.33 15.51 11.91
N ASP A 90 2.31 16.03 11.23
CA ASP A 90 0.95 15.50 11.35
C ASP A 90 0.82 14.10 10.74
N TRP A 91 1.45 13.88 9.59
CA TRP A 91 1.56 12.56 8.96
C TRP A 91 2.16 11.51 9.91
N GLU A 92 3.32 11.80 10.52
CA GLU A 92 3.97 10.89 11.46
C GLU A 92 3.13 10.67 12.71
N LYS A 93 2.46 11.72 13.21
CA LYS A 93 1.58 11.62 14.37
C LYS A 93 0.47 10.58 14.16
N GLY A 94 -0.19 10.60 13.00
CA GLY A 94 -1.22 9.61 12.67
C GLY A 94 -0.66 8.19 12.59
N TRP A 95 0.41 7.99 11.81
CA TRP A 95 1.00 6.67 11.60
C TRP A 95 1.61 6.05 12.86
N GLN A 96 2.18 6.87 13.74
CA GLN A 96 2.76 6.39 15.00
C GLN A 96 1.70 5.66 15.84
N VAL A 97 0.49 6.23 15.97
CA VAL A 97 -0.61 5.60 16.72
C VAL A 97 -1.02 4.27 16.09
N VAL A 98 -1.04 4.17 14.76
CA VAL A 98 -1.33 2.90 14.05
C VAL A 98 -0.28 1.84 14.41
N PHE A 99 1.01 2.18 14.28
CA PHE A 99 2.07 1.20 14.51
C PHE A 99 2.19 0.78 15.97
N ASP A 100 2.05 1.72 16.89
CA ASP A 100 2.04 1.41 18.33
C ASP A 100 0.88 0.49 18.68
N THR A 101 -0.30 0.76 18.13
CA THR A 101 -1.48 -0.08 18.35
C THR A 101 -1.26 -1.48 17.78
N ILE A 102 -0.86 -1.61 16.51
CA ILE A 102 -0.60 -2.91 15.88
C ILE A 102 0.47 -3.70 16.62
N ALA A 103 1.54 -3.04 17.10
CA ALA A 103 2.60 -3.69 17.87
C ALA A 103 2.13 -4.17 19.26
N SER A 104 1.09 -3.55 19.83
CA SER A 104 0.51 -3.94 21.11
C SER A 104 -0.49 -5.10 21.03
N LEU A 105 -1.04 -5.37 19.84
CA LEU A 105 -2.04 -6.43 19.66
C LEU A 105 -1.43 -7.82 19.78
N ARG A 106 -2.18 -8.71 20.41
CA ARG A 106 -1.84 -10.13 20.53
C ARG A 106 -2.79 -10.97 19.69
N PRO A 107 -2.40 -12.20 19.29
CA PRO A 107 -3.26 -13.11 18.52
C PRO A 107 -4.70 -13.24 19.05
N GLU A 108 -4.87 -13.32 20.36
CA GLU A 108 -6.16 -13.45 21.03
C GLU A 108 -7.05 -12.21 20.93
N ASP A 109 -6.49 -11.05 20.59
CA ASP A 109 -7.24 -9.81 20.44
C ASP A 109 -7.98 -9.72 19.10
N LEU A 110 -7.55 -10.49 18.09
CA LEU A 110 -8.03 -10.40 16.70
C LEU A 110 -9.54 -10.63 16.53
N LEU A 111 -10.16 -11.41 17.41
CA LEU A 111 -11.60 -11.70 17.39
C LEU A 111 -12.40 -10.89 18.42
N LYS A 112 -11.75 -10.01 19.20
CA LYS A 112 -12.46 -9.10 20.10
C LYS A 112 -13.32 -8.14 19.31
N THR A 113 -14.44 -7.76 19.92
CA THR A 113 -15.32 -6.73 19.39
C THR A 113 -14.77 -5.35 19.72
N VAL A 114 -14.68 -4.50 18.72
CA VAL A 114 -14.47 -3.05 18.81
C VAL A 114 -15.66 -2.36 18.15
N THR A 115 -15.95 -1.12 18.53
CA THR A 115 -17.02 -0.35 17.90
C THR A 115 -16.44 0.75 17.02
N ILE A 116 -17.08 1.02 15.89
CA ILE A 116 -16.80 2.18 15.05
C ILE A 116 -18.13 2.83 14.72
N ARG A 117 -18.37 4.05 15.23
CA ARG A 117 -19.66 4.75 15.10
C ARG A 117 -20.81 3.94 15.71
N GLY A 118 -20.55 3.27 16.82
CA GLY A 118 -21.52 2.40 17.50
C GLY A 118 -21.77 1.05 16.81
N GLU A 119 -21.18 0.78 15.66
CA GLU A 119 -21.29 -0.52 14.99
C GLU A 119 -20.20 -1.49 15.46
N ASN A 120 -20.61 -2.70 15.83
CA ASN A 120 -19.69 -3.76 16.25
C ASN A 120 -18.90 -4.32 15.07
N HIS A 121 -17.59 -4.44 15.26
CA HIS A 121 -16.66 -5.10 14.34
C HIS A 121 -15.69 -5.98 15.12
N THR A 122 -15.18 -7.04 14.50
CA THR A 122 -13.97 -7.70 15.03
C THR A 122 -12.75 -6.82 14.80
N VAL A 123 -11.69 -7.02 15.59
CA VAL A 123 -10.39 -6.35 15.36
C VAL A 123 -9.88 -6.60 13.95
N ILE A 124 -9.98 -7.83 13.42
CA ILE A 124 -9.63 -8.14 12.01
C ILE A 124 -10.42 -7.26 11.03
N GLN A 125 -11.74 -7.14 11.21
CA GLN A 125 -12.58 -6.30 10.35
C GLN A 125 -12.15 -4.82 10.43
N ALA A 126 -11.89 -4.32 11.63
CA ALA A 126 -11.45 -2.94 11.84
C ALA A 126 -10.10 -2.67 11.15
N ILE A 127 -9.11 -3.55 11.32
CA ILE A 127 -7.80 -3.49 10.66
C ILE A 127 -7.99 -3.47 9.13
N GLN A 128 -8.73 -4.44 8.59
CA GLN A 128 -8.89 -4.59 7.14
C GLN A 128 -9.56 -3.36 6.50
N ARG A 129 -10.54 -2.75 7.20
CA ARG A 129 -11.15 -1.50 6.76
C ARG A 129 -10.12 -0.38 6.64
N GLN A 130 -9.18 -0.28 7.57
CA GLN A 130 -8.12 0.72 7.53
C GLN A 130 -7.06 0.42 6.48
N VAL A 131 -6.66 -0.84 6.27
CA VAL A 131 -5.75 -1.23 5.18
C VAL A 131 -6.31 -0.78 3.82
N ILE A 132 -7.59 -1.05 3.56
CA ILE A 132 -8.27 -0.65 2.32
C ILE A 132 -8.35 0.88 2.21
N HIS A 133 -8.79 1.55 3.27
CA HIS A 133 -8.96 2.99 3.31
C HIS A 133 -7.64 3.75 3.07
N TYR A 134 -6.57 3.34 3.75
CA TYR A 134 -5.27 3.99 3.60
C TYR A 134 -4.69 3.71 2.22
N SER A 135 -4.75 2.47 1.74
CA SER A 135 -4.33 2.13 0.37
C SER A 135 -5.03 2.98 -0.69
N TYR A 136 -6.34 3.21 -0.52
CA TYR A 136 -7.14 4.06 -1.40
C TYR A 136 -6.60 5.50 -1.46
N HIS A 137 -6.40 6.13 -0.30
CA HIS A 137 -5.89 7.51 -0.25
C HIS A 137 -4.42 7.63 -0.65
N ILE A 138 -3.57 6.63 -0.35
CA ILE A 138 -2.20 6.61 -0.87
C ILE A 138 -2.21 6.51 -2.40
N GLY A 139 -3.14 5.74 -2.98
CA GLY A 139 -3.35 5.71 -4.43
C GLY A 139 -3.67 7.09 -5.00
N GLN A 140 -4.53 7.87 -4.32
CA GLN A 140 -4.82 9.26 -4.70
C GLN A 140 -3.59 10.16 -4.61
N ILE A 141 -2.80 10.06 -3.53
CA ILE A 141 -1.55 10.82 -3.35
C ILE A 141 -0.57 10.52 -4.50
N VAL A 142 -0.35 9.24 -4.82
CA VAL A 142 0.54 8.83 -5.91
C VAL A 142 0.03 9.35 -7.25
N TYR A 143 -1.29 9.31 -7.48
CA TYR A 143 -1.88 9.81 -8.73
C TYR A 143 -1.70 11.32 -8.87
N LEU A 144 -1.99 12.10 -7.83
CA LEU A 144 -1.80 13.55 -7.82
C LEU A 144 -0.32 13.91 -8.01
N ALA A 145 0.60 13.21 -7.35
CA ALA A 145 2.03 13.45 -7.51
C ALA A 145 2.51 13.18 -8.95
N LYS A 146 2.01 12.11 -9.59
CA LYS A 146 2.24 11.85 -11.02
C LYS A 146 1.67 12.94 -11.91
N LEU A 147 0.47 13.42 -11.61
CA LEU A 147 -0.19 14.47 -12.38
C LEU A 147 0.61 15.77 -12.33
N VAL A 148 1.11 16.14 -11.15
CA VAL A 148 1.91 17.35 -10.94
C VAL A 148 3.28 17.24 -11.59
N LYS A 149 3.99 16.11 -11.38
CA LYS A 149 5.35 15.93 -11.95
C LYS A 149 5.37 15.62 -13.43
N ASN A 150 4.31 15.02 -13.96
CA ASN A 150 4.21 14.63 -15.37
C ASN A 150 5.46 13.87 -15.87
N GLU A 151 6.29 14.51 -16.70
CA GLU A 151 7.50 13.93 -17.29
C GLU A 151 8.64 13.76 -16.26
N ASP A 152 8.66 14.57 -15.20
CA ASP A 152 9.67 14.53 -14.14
C ASP A 152 9.37 13.44 -13.08
N TRP A 153 8.29 12.68 -13.25
CA TRP A 153 7.89 11.66 -12.28
C TRP A 153 8.90 10.50 -12.20
N GLN A 154 9.41 10.24 -11.00
CA GLN A 154 10.24 9.09 -10.71
C GLN A 154 9.39 7.90 -10.25
N ASN A 155 9.49 6.77 -10.96
CA ASN A 155 8.71 5.57 -10.66
C ASN A 155 9.08 4.99 -9.28
N LEU A 156 8.05 4.68 -8.48
CA LEU A 156 8.23 4.14 -7.12
C LEU A 156 8.53 2.63 -7.09
N THR A 157 8.22 1.94 -8.19
CA THR A 157 8.40 0.50 -8.39
C THR A 157 9.11 0.24 -9.71
N ILE A 158 8.49 -0.49 -10.64
CA ILE A 158 9.06 -0.84 -11.93
C ILE A 158 8.58 0.19 -12.97
N PRO A 159 9.48 0.86 -13.71
CA PRO A 159 9.08 1.75 -14.79
C PRO A 159 8.26 1.05 -15.88
N LYS A 160 7.36 1.80 -16.53
CA LYS A 160 6.59 1.29 -17.67
C LYS A 160 7.53 0.73 -18.74
N GLY A 161 7.24 -0.47 -19.23
CA GLY A 161 8.06 -1.15 -20.25
C GLY A 161 9.31 -1.87 -19.72
N LYS A 162 9.64 -1.75 -18.43
CA LYS A 162 10.87 -2.33 -17.84
C LYS A 162 10.65 -3.59 -17.00
N SER A 163 9.44 -4.16 -17.04
CA SER A 163 9.09 -5.35 -16.26
C SER A 163 9.96 -6.57 -16.56
N ARG A 164 10.24 -6.87 -17.85
CA ARG A 164 11.08 -8.02 -18.21
C ARG A 164 12.52 -7.88 -17.70
N GLU A 165 13.12 -6.71 -17.92
CA GLU A 165 14.49 -6.41 -17.44
C GLU A 165 14.58 -6.54 -15.92
N TYR A 166 13.63 -5.96 -15.18
CA TYR A 166 13.57 -6.06 -13.72
C TYR A 166 13.43 -7.52 -13.23
N LEU A 167 12.56 -8.32 -13.87
CA LEU A 167 12.37 -9.72 -13.51
C LEU A 167 13.63 -10.56 -13.76
N GLU A 168 14.35 -10.29 -14.85
CA GLU A 168 15.63 -10.95 -15.15
C GLU A 168 16.70 -10.58 -14.12
N GLU A 169 16.82 -9.30 -13.74
CA GLU A 169 17.74 -8.86 -12.68
C GLU A 169 17.41 -9.51 -11.34
N MET A 170 16.13 -9.59 -10.99
CA MET A 170 15.70 -10.23 -9.74
C MET A 170 16.01 -11.72 -9.72
N ARG A 171 15.82 -12.44 -10.83
CA ARG A 171 16.22 -13.86 -10.93
C ARG A 171 17.71 -14.03 -10.73
N LYS A 172 18.53 -13.21 -11.40
CA LYS A 172 20.01 -13.23 -11.24
C LYS A 172 20.42 -12.98 -9.80
N LYS A 173 19.80 -12.01 -9.10
CA LYS A 173 20.06 -11.73 -7.68
C LYS A 173 19.71 -12.92 -6.77
N ILE A 174 18.60 -13.61 -7.05
CA ILE A 174 18.18 -14.80 -6.29
C ILE A 174 19.16 -15.96 -6.53
N GLU A 175 19.57 -16.18 -7.77
CA GLU A 175 20.56 -17.21 -8.13
C GLU A 175 21.91 -16.93 -7.46
N GLN A 176 22.38 -15.68 -7.47
CA GLN A 176 23.61 -15.27 -6.79
C GLN A 176 23.55 -15.45 -5.27
N LYS A 177 22.39 -15.25 -4.63
CA LYS A 177 22.18 -15.51 -3.20
C LYS A 177 22.10 -17.00 -2.87
N LYS A 178 21.77 -17.87 -3.84
CA LYS A 178 21.71 -19.33 -3.67
C LYS A 178 23.06 -20.01 -3.86
N ILE A 179 24.03 -19.37 -4.52
CA ILE A 179 25.41 -19.87 -4.59
C ILE A 179 26.05 -19.62 -3.22
N PRO A 180 26.37 -20.65 -2.42
CA PRO A 180 27.14 -20.43 -1.21
C PRO A 180 28.49 -19.87 -1.65
N GLN A 181 28.98 -18.82 -0.99
CA GLN A 181 30.39 -18.41 -1.08
C GLN A 181 31.25 -19.54 -0.50
N ILE A 182 31.45 -20.63 -1.26
CA ILE A 182 32.39 -21.68 -0.93
C ILE A 182 33.77 -21.16 -1.34
N ASN A 183 34.40 -20.41 -0.44
CA ASN A 183 35.83 -20.20 -0.53
C ASN A 183 36.53 -21.53 -0.25
N GLY A 184 37.01 -22.18 -1.32
CA GLY A 184 38.12 -23.12 -1.22
C GLY A 184 37.83 -24.62 -1.16
N ILE A 185 36.95 -25.15 -2.01
CA ILE A 185 36.96 -26.61 -2.28
C ILE A 185 36.92 -26.84 -3.79
N GLN A 186 38.02 -27.37 -4.32
CA GLN A 186 38.10 -27.90 -5.68
C GLN A 186 37.33 -29.22 -5.71
N LEU A 187 36.20 -29.25 -6.42
CA LEU A 187 35.40 -30.46 -6.58
C LEU A 187 35.96 -31.28 -7.74
N ASP A 188 36.55 -32.43 -7.41
CA ASP A 188 36.95 -33.43 -8.40
C ASP A 188 35.74 -33.93 -9.18
N GLY A 189 35.89 -33.91 -10.51
CA GLY A 189 34.81 -34.12 -11.47
C GLY A 189 34.15 -35.49 -11.34
N LYS A 190 32.91 -35.50 -10.85
CA LYS A 190 31.91 -36.48 -11.25
C LYS A 190 30.52 -35.83 -11.23
N PRO A 191 29.80 -35.77 -12.37
CA PRO A 191 28.47 -35.16 -12.39
C PRO A 191 27.50 -36.02 -11.55
N PRO A 192 26.73 -35.42 -10.63
CA PRO A 192 25.64 -36.13 -9.96
C PRO A 192 24.50 -36.41 -10.95
N ALA A 193 23.87 -37.56 -10.78
CA ALA A 193 22.78 -38.05 -11.61
C ALA A 193 21.59 -37.08 -11.61
N ILE A 194 21.03 -36.85 -12.79
CA ILE A 194 19.83 -36.05 -13.02
C ILE A 194 18.62 -36.79 -12.42
N PHE A 195 17.93 -36.15 -11.48
CA PHE A 195 16.62 -36.57 -11.00
C PHE A 195 15.59 -35.61 -11.59
N ASP A 196 14.62 -36.15 -12.33
CA ASP A 196 13.53 -35.38 -12.94
C ASP A 196 12.59 -34.81 -11.86
N SER A 197 12.31 -33.50 -11.93
CA SER A 197 11.30 -32.84 -11.11
C SER A 197 9.91 -32.94 -11.74
N PRO A 198 8.84 -33.23 -10.98
CA PRO A 198 7.49 -33.22 -11.53
C PRO A 198 7.01 -31.79 -11.76
N THR A 199 6.46 -31.56 -12.95
CA THR A 199 5.77 -30.34 -13.34
C THR A 199 4.42 -30.24 -12.63
N THR A 200 4.17 -29.13 -11.92
CA THR A 200 2.80 -28.76 -11.52
C THR A 200 2.46 -27.37 -12.05
N ASN A 201 1.52 -27.37 -12.99
CA ASN A 201 0.83 -26.19 -13.49
C ASN A 201 -0.06 -25.60 -12.38
N SER A 202 0.06 -24.31 -12.12
CA SER A 202 -1.08 -23.53 -11.63
C SER A 202 -1.12 -22.19 -12.36
N SER A 203 -2.26 -21.89 -12.97
CA SER A 203 -2.50 -20.67 -13.72
C SER A 203 -2.98 -19.55 -12.78
N PRO A 204 -2.60 -18.28 -13.04
CA PRO A 204 -3.08 -17.16 -12.23
C PRO A 204 -4.54 -16.83 -12.55
N PHE A 205 -5.38 -16.70 -11.52
CA PHE A 205 -6.71 -16.10 -11.61
C PHE A 205 -6.63 -14.60 -11.34
N SER A 206 -7.33 -13.81 -12.17
CA SER A 206 -7.42 -12.35 -12.06
C SER A 206 -8.87 -11.97 -11.80
N MET A 207 -9.14 -11.23 -10.72
CA MET A 207 -10.46 -10.64 -10.46
C MET A 207 -10.35 -9.11 -10.53
N GLY A 208 -11.20 -8.48 -11.35
CA GLY A 208 -11.22 -7.02 -11.54
C GLY A 208 -12.55 -6.43 -11.06
N CYS A 209 -12.50 -5.25 -10.43
CA CYS A 209 -13.68 -4.45 -10.11
C CYS A 209 -13.85 -3.34 -11.17
N PHE A 210 -15.09 -3.16 -11.66
CA PHE A 210 -15.42 -2.22 -12.74
C PHE A 210 -15.98 -0.92 -12.17
N PHE A 211 -15.44 0.22 -12.60
CA PHE A 211 -16.11 1.52 -12.49
C PHE A 211 -16.18 2.16 -13.87
N LEU A 212 -17.40 2.48 -14.32
CA LEU A 212 -17.66 3.22 -15.56
C LEU A 212 -17.75 4.71 -15.23
N LEU A 213 -16.72 5.48 -15.56
CA LEU A 213 -16.79 6.94 -15.62
C LEU A 213 -16.83 7.37 -17.09
N LYS A 214 -18.02 7.71 -17.58
CA LYS A 214 -18.13 8.37 -18.89
C LYS A 214 -17.74 9.85 -18.79
N PRO A 215 -17.14 10.46 -19.83
CA PRO A 215 -16.97 9.89 -21.17
C PRO A 215 -15.54 9.47 -21.59
N TYR A 216 -14.47 9.68 -20.80
CA TYR A 216 -13.11 9.60 -21.37
C TYR A 216 -12.08 8.72 -20.65
N TYR A 217 -12.36 8.15 -19.48
CA TYR A 217 -11.34 7.39 -18.73
C TYR A 217 -11.91 6.15 -18.04
N SER A 218 -11.25 5.02 -18.25
CA SER A 218 -11.43 3.80 -17.45
C SER A 218 -10.20 3.61 -16.55
N ILE A 219 -10.43 3.55 -15.24
CA ILE A 219 -9.39 3.24 -14.25
C ILE A 219 -9.48 1.76 -13.93
N PHE A 220 -8.38 1.03 -14.17
CA PHE A 220 -8.26 -0.37 -13.78
C PHE A 220 -7.34 -0.47 -12.57
N ILE A 221 -7.88 -0.91 -11.44
CA ILE A 221 -7.10 -1.34 -10.28
C ILE A 221 -7.03 -2.86 -10.35
N LYS A 222 -5.86 -3.39 -10.67
CA LYS A 222 -5.63 -4.84 -10.74
C LYS A 222 -4.90 -5.25 -9.47
N TYR A 223 -5.52 -6.16 -8.73
CA TYR A 223 -4.87 -6.88 -7.65
C TYR A 223 -4.43 -8.24 -8.19
N SER A 224 -3.17 -8.60 -7.97
CA SER A 224 -2.67 -9.93 -8.27
C SER A 224 -2.24 -10.60 -6.98
N TYR A 225 -2.83 -11.76 -6.71
CA TYR A 225 -2.49 -12.64 -5.60
C TYR A 225 -2.05 -14.00 -6.14
N CYS A 226 -1.13 -14.65 -5.44
CA CYS A 226 -0.79 -16.05 -5.67
C CYS A 226 -0.99 -16.83 -4.38
N TRP A 227 -1.41 -18.08 -4.56
CA TRP A 227 -1.56 -19.06 -3.50
C TRP A 227 -0.38 -20.02 -3.58
N GLU A 228 0.37 -20.14 -2.48
CA GLU A 228 1.36 -21.20 -2.33
C GLU A 228 1.09 -21.92 -0.99
N GLY A 229 0.48 -23.10 -1.09
CA GLY A 229 -0.07 -23.80 0.09
C GLY A 229 -1.20 -23.00 0.76
N ASN A 230 -1.10 -22.83 2.09
CA ASN A 230 -2.06 -22.06 2.90
C ASN A 230 -1.69 -20.58 3.07
N LYS A 231 -0.76 -20.05 2.27
CA LYS A 231 -0.31 -18.65 2.34
C LYS A 231 -0.75 -17.87 1.10
N ILE A 232 -1.22 -16.65 1.33
CA ILE A 232 -1.59 -15.69 0.28
C ILE A 232 -0.46 -14.67 0.16
N TYR A 233 0.04 -14.46 -1.05
CA TYR A 233 1.07 -13.48 -1.35
C TYR A 233 0.48 -12.37 -2.23
N PHE A 234 0.58 -11.13 -1.76
CA PHE A 234 0.27 -9.94 -2.56
C PHE A 234 1.46 -9.64 -3.48
N ILE A 235 1.21 -9.70 -4.79
CA ILE A 235 2.28 -9.57 -5.79
C ILE A 235 2.37 -8.15 -6.33
N GLU A 236 1.23 -7.52 -6.63
CA GLU A 236 1.22 -6.19 -7.23
C GLU A 236 -0.12 -5.47 -7.05
N CYS A 237 -0.07 -4.15 -6.82
CA CYS A 237 -1.19 -3.23 -6.96
C CYS A 237 -0.86 -2.24 -8.08
N GLY A 238 -1.50 -2.42 -9.23
CA GLY A 238 -1.28 -1.58 -10.41
C GLY A 238 -2.51 -0.75 -10.75
N ILE A 239 -2.33 0.56 -10.95
CA ILE A 239 -3.33 1.45 -11.56
C ILE A 239 -2.97 1.62 -13.03
N ASN A 240 -3.81 1.09 -13.93
CA ASN A 240 -3.69 1.33 -15.37
C ASN A 240 -4.76 2.32 -15.84
N LEU A 241 -4.33 3.40 -16.51
CA LEU A 241 -5.21 4.27 -17.30
C LEU A 241 -5.26 3.73 -18.73
N LEU A 242 -6.45 3.41 -19.23
CA LEU A 242 -6.67 3.14 -20.65
C LEU A 242 -7.29 4.39 -21.28
N LEU A 243 -6.55 4.99 -22.22
CA LEU A 243 -7.05 6.05 -23.08
C LEU A 243 -7.79 5.41 -24.26
N ASN A 244 -9.10 5.68 -24.38
CA ASN A 244 -9.83 5.32 -25.60
C ASN A 244 -9.40 6.27 -26.72
N LYS A 245 -8.57 5.78 -27.65
CA LYS A 245 -8.40 6.45 -28.95
C LYS A 245 -9.73 6.36 -29.69
N LYS A 246 -10.35 7.51 -29.97
CA LYS A 246 -11.43 7.60 -30.96
C LYS A 246 -10.87 7.13 -32.30
N SER A 247 -11.46 6.09 -32.88
CA SER A 247 -11.42 5.90 -34.32
C SER A 247 -12.20 7.06 -34.95
N THR A 248 -11.53 7.86 -35.77
CA THR A 248 -12.16 8.78 -36.73
C THR A 248 -13.04 8.04 -37.70
#